data_AF-A0A947VDC8-F1
#
_entry.id   AF-A0A947VDC8-F1
#
_cell.length_a   1.000
_cell.length_b   1.000
_cell.length_c   1.000
_cell.angle_alpha   90.00
_cell.angle_beta   90.00
_cell.angle_gamma   90.00
#
_symmetry.space_group_name_H-M   'P 1'
#
loop_
_entity.id
_entity.type
_entity.pdbx_description
1 polymer ?
#
loop_
_entity_poly.entity_id
_entity_poly.type
_entity_poly.pdbx_seq_one_letter_code
_entity_poly.pdbx_strand_id
1 'polypeptide(L)' 'PHKLIDLLKSRTPTKLPSYEWQESALKIIKELNVPNFKRSAVFKVCRDKHKQLVEQCLNDTKELCQTGEKWKYFFKIVGK' A
#
# COMPACT_ATOMS: atom_id res chain seq x y z
N PRO A 1 8.22 -32.36 26.47
CA PRO A 1 8.73 -31.06 25.99
C PRO A 1 8.85 -30.97 24.45
N HIS A 2 7.76 -31.09 23.68
CA HIS A 2 7.78 -30.86 22.22
C HIS A 2 6.36 -30.54 21.71
N LYS A 3 6.26 -29.72 20.66
CA LYS A 3 5.06 -29.33 19.85
C LYS A 3 4.35 -27.99 20.15
N LEU A 4 5.11 -26.91 20.39
CA LEU A 4 4.60 -25.54 20.11
C LEU A 4 5.02 -24.99 18.73
N ILE A 5 6.06 -25.58 18.13
CA ILE A 5 6.63 -25.13 16.85
C ILE A 5 5.76 -25.57 15.65
N ASP A 6 4.91 -26.59 15.82
CA ASP A 6 4.10 -27.18 14.75
C ASP A 6 2.84 -26.35 14.41
N LEU A 7 2.29 -25.63 15.40
CA LEU A 7 1.10 -24.78 15.25
C LEU A 7 1.36 -23.48 14.46
N LEU A 8 2.62 -23.09 14.27
CA LEU A 8 2.97 -21.84 13.56
C LEU A 8 3.14 -22.04 12.04
N LYS A 9 3.09 -23.28 11.55
CA LYS A 9 3.42 -23.63 10.15
C LYS A 9 2.25 -23.61 9.15
N SER A 10 1.01 -23.43 9.60
CA SER A 10 -0.18 -23.47 8.73
C SER A 10 -0.92 -22.14 8.63
N ARG A 11 -0.20 -21.01 8.54
CA ARG A 11 -0.77 -19.79 7.97
C ARG A 11 -0.55 -19.81 6.46
N THR A 12 -1.30 -20.66 5.76
CA THR A 12 -1.52 -20.39 4.34
C THR A 12 -2.23 -19.04 4.27
N PRO A 13 -1.71 -18.04 3.54
CA PRO A 13 -2.46 -16.81 3.33
C PRO A 13 -3.65 -17.17 2.46
N THR A 14 -4.78 -17.52 3.09
CA THR A 14 -6.08 -17.52 2.45
C THR A 14 -6.18 -16.15 1.80
N LYS A 15 -6.12 -16.10 0.46
CA LYS A 15 -6.36 -14.86 -0.29
C LYS A 15 -7.77 -14.42 0.09
N LEU A 16 -7.83 -13.53 1.07
CA LEU A 16 -9.03 -12.82 1.46
C LEU A 16 -9.63 -12.23 0.18
N PRO A 17 -10.97 -12.09 0.09
CA PRO A 17 -11.61 -11.51 -1.08
C PRO A 17 -10.83 -10.25 -1.47
N SER A 18 -10.26 -10.26 -2.68
CA SER A 18 -9.33 -9.23 -3.14
C SER A 18 -10.12 -7.93 -3.19
N TYR A 19 -10.08 -7.17 -2.10
CA TYR A 19 -10.76 -5.90 -2.06
C TYR A 19 -10.00 -4.99 -3.02
N GLU A 20 -10.69 -4.32 -3.93
CA GLU A 20 -10.06 -3.47 -4.97
C GLU A 20 -9.03 -2.47 -4.40
N TRP A 21 -9.21 -2.03 -3.16
CA TRP A 21 -8.29 -1.15 -2.46
C TRP A 21 -6.94 -1.81 -2.09
N GLN A 22 -6.90 -3.13 -1.87
CA GLN A 22 -5.67 -3.87 -1.59
C GLN A 22 -4.78 -3.95 -2.83
N GLU A 23 -5.36 -4.29 -3.97
CA GLU A 23 -4.63 -4.34 -5.24
C GLU A 23 -4.13 -2.95 -5.65
N SER A 24 -4.98 -1.94 -5.45
CA SER A 24 -4.62 -0.54 -5.64
C SER A 24 -3.44 -0.13 -4.74
N ALA A 25 -3.47 -0.48 -3.45
CA ALA A 25 -2.37 -0.22 -2.52
C ALA A 25 -1.07 -0.92 -2.95
N LEU A 26 -1.14 -2.20 -3.35
CA LEU A 26 0.02 -2.95 -3.82
C LEU A 26 0.63 -2.34 -5.09
N LYS A 27 -0.22 -1.89 -6.02
CA LYS A 27 0.21 -1.18 -7.24
C LYS A 27 0.97 0.10 -6.89
N ILE A 28 0.41 0.93 -6.01
CA ILE A 28 1.01 2.19 -5.57
C ILE A 28 2.35 1.96 -4.86
N ILE A 29 2.41 0.95 -3.98
CA ILE A 29 3.64 0.58 -3.26
C ILE A 29 4.75 0.25 -4.26
N LYS A 30 4.44 -0.52 -5.31
CA LYS A 30 5.39 -0.90 -6.34
C LYS A 30 5.80 0.30 -7.20
N GLU A 31 4.84 1.13 -7.60
CA GLU A 31 5.05 2.25 -8.53
C GLU A 31 5.81 3.43 -7.89
N LEU A 32 5.51 3.77 -6.64
CA LEU A 32 6.17 4.85 -5.91
C LEU A 32 7.42 4.38 -5.12
N ASN A 33 7.76 3.09 -5.24
CA ASN A 33 8.85 2.45 -4.50
C ASN A 33 8.75 2.71 -2.99
N VAL A 34 7.56 2.48 -2.42
CA VAL A 34 7.26 2.82 -1.02
C VAL A 34 8.02 1.87 -0.08
N PRO A 35 8.79 2.41 0.88
CA PRO A 35 9.54 1.59 1.83
C PRO A 35 8.60 0.84 2.79
N ASN A 36 9.07 -0.28 3.33
CA ASN A 36 8.24 -1.24 4.07
C ASN A 36 7.49 -0.60 5.26
N PHE A 37 8.14 0.33 5.97
CA PHE A 37 7.57 1.03 7.13
C PHE A 37 6.38 1.96 6.78
N LYS A 38 6.24 2.38 5.51
CA LYS A 38 5.12 3.20 5.04
C LYS A 38 4.04 2.42 4.32
N ARG A 39 4.25 1.13 4.00
CA ARG A 39 3.25 0.31 3.30
C ARG A 39 1.93 0.28 4.05
N SER A 40 1.95 0.11 5.37
CA SER A 40 0.73 0.13 6.20
C SER A 40 -0.05 1.45 6.07
N ALA A 41 0.64 2.58 5.90
CA ALA A 41 0.00 3.86 5.67
C ALA A 41 -0.65 3.94 4.28
N VAL A 42 -0.03 3.36 3.24
CA VAL A 42 -0.65 3.25 1.91
C VAL A 42 -1.93 2.41 1.98
N PHE A 43 -1.88 1.26 2.64
CA PHE A 43 -3.08 0.43 2.83
C PHE A 43 -4.19 1.17 3.59
N LYS A 44 -3.83 1.95 4.61
CA LYS A 44 -4.79 2.77 5.34
C LYS A 44 -5.43 3.83 4.43
N VAL A 45 -4.63 4.53 3.63
CA VAL A 45 -5.13 5.55 2.68
C VAL A 45 -6.05 4.94 1.64
N CYS A 46 -5.68 3.81 1.02
CA CYS A 46 -6.52 3.14 0.03
C CYS A 46 -7.83 2.60 0.62
N ARG A 47 -7.84 2.26 1.91
CA ARG A 47 -9.04 1.79 2.61
C ARG A 47 -9.96 2.93 3.03
N ASP A 48 -9.40 4.04 3.48
CA ASP A 48 -10.11 5.16 4.10
C ASP A 48 -10.57 6.21 3.08
N LYS A 49 -9.79 6.42 2.01
CA LYS A 49 -10.09 7.39 0.96
C LYS A 49 -10.73 6.74 -0.26
N HIS A 50 -11.48 7.55 -1.01
CA HIS A 50 -12.13 7.11 -2.25
C HIS A 50 -11.08 6.76 -3.32
N LYS A 51 -11.31 5.66 -4.06
CA LYS A 51 -10.40 5.14 -5.11
C LYS A 51 -9.98 6.23 -6.11
N GLN A 52 -10.93 7.06 -6.55
CA GLN A 52 -10.69 8.14 -7.50
C GLN A 52 -9.69 9.19 -6.97
N LEU A 53 -9.75 9.53 -5.68
CA LEU A 53 -8.80 10.47 -5.08
C LEU A 53 -7.39 9.87 -5.03
N VAL A 54 -7.29 8.59 -4.67
CA VAL A 54 -6.01 7.88 -4.62
C VAL A 54 -5.38 7.79 -6.02
N GLU A 55 -6.16 7.47 -7.05
CA GLU A 55 -5.70 7.44 -8.44
C GLU A 55 -5.26 8.83 -8.93
N GLN A 56 -6.04 9.87 -8.61
CA GLN A 56 -5.66 11.25 -8.95
C GLN A 56 -4.34 11.66 -8.27
N CYS A 57 -4.18 11.36 -6.98
CA CYS A 57 -2.93 11.60 -6.27
C CYS A 57 -1.76 10.81 -6.86
N LEU A 58 -1.98 9.56 -7.26
CA LEU A 58 -0.95 8.77 -7.92
C LEU A 58 -0.53 9.41 -9.25
N ASN A 59 -1.48 9.85 -10.07
CA ASN A 59 -1.19 10.50 -11.35
C ASN A 59 -0.43 11.83 -11.16
N ASP A 60 -0.91 12.67 -10.24
CA ASP A 60 -0.29 13.94 -9.87
C ASP A 60 1.15 13.74 -9.36
N THR A 61 1.37 12.70 -8.55
CA THR A 61 2.73 12.32 -8.11
C THR A 61 3.62 11.89 -9.28
N LYS A 62 3.07 11.19 -10.27
CA LYS A 62 3.85 10.73 -11.44
C LYS A 62 4.23 11.89 -12.36
N GLU A 63 3.33 12.86 -12.53
CA GLU A 63 3.54 14.03 -13.39
C GLU A 63 4.52 15.03 -12.75
N LEU A 64 4.31 15.35 -11.47
CA LEU A 64 5.06 16.39 -10.76
C LEU A 64 6.38 15.90 -10.16
N CYS A 65 6.50 14.60 -9.85
CA CYS A 65 7.68 14.02 -9.20
C CYS A 65 8.30 12.93 -10.07
N GLN A 66 9.07 13.36 -11.07
CA GLN A 66 9.77 12.47 -11.99
C GLN A 66 11.02 11.83 -11.35
N THR A 67 11.69 12.55 -10.44
CA THR A 67 12.91 12.15 -9.74
C THR A 67 12.77 12.29 -8.22
N GLY A 68 13.48 11.43 -7.47
CA GLY A 68 13.49 11.47 -6.00
C GLY A 68 12.43 10.60 -5.30
N GLU A 69 12.09 10.96 -4.06
CA GLU A 69 11.22 10.17 -3.17
C GLU A 69 9.74 10.42 -3.44
N LYS A 70 9.22 9.86 -4.53
CA LYS A 70 7.83 10.01 -5.00
C LYS A 70 6.79 9.70 -3.91
N TRP A 71 7.06 8.71 -3.06
CA TRP A 71 6.17 8.36 -1.95
C TRP A 71 5.98 9.50 -0.95
N LYS A 72 7.01 10.34 -0.69
CA LYS A 72 6.86 11.50 0.20
C LYS A 72 5.89 12.52 -0.38
N TYR A 73 5.99 12.77 -1.69
CA TYR A 73 5.07 13.67 -2.38
C TYR A 73 3.65 13.14 -2.36
N PHE A 74 3.46 11.85 -2.66
CA PHE A 74 2.17 11.19 -2.57
C PHE A 74 1.53 11.35 -1.17
N PHE A 75 2.28 11.11 -0.10
CA PHE A 75 1.74 11.31 1.25
C PHE A 75 1.45 12.77 1.58
N LYS A 76 2.17 13.72 0.98
CA LYS A 76 1.93 15.16 1.15
C LYS A 76 0.62 15.60 0.49
N ILE A 77 0.33 15.13 -0.72
CA ILE A 77 -0.92 15.46 -1.42
C ILE A 77 -2.12 14.68 -0.86
N VAL A 78 -1.92 13.42 -0.46
CA VAL A 78 -2.99 12.60 0.09
C VAL A 78 -3.31 12.97 1.54
N GLY A 79 -2.39 13.61 2.26
CA GLY A 79 -2.56 14.06 3.64
C GLY A 79 -3.06 15.50 3.80
N LYS A 80 -3.24 16.23 2.68
CA LYS A 80 -4.09 17.43 2.67
C LYS A 80 -5.55 17.06 2.90
#